data_AF-A0A9D6SA47-F1
#
_entry.id   AF-A0A9D6SA47-F1
#
_cell.length_a   1.000
_cell.length_b   1.000
_cell.length_c   1.000
_cell.angle_alpha   90.00
_cell.angle_beta   90.00
_cell.angle_gamma   90.00
#
_symmetry.space_group_name_H-M   'P 1'
#
loop_
_entity.id
_entity.type
_entity.pdbx_description
1 polymer ?
#
loop_
_entity_poly.entity_id
_entity_poly.type
_entity_poly.pdbx_seq_one_letter_code
_entity_poly.pdbx_strand_id
1 'polypeptide(L)'
;MTTHVRSLFAEALCRLFDETGLFDRAQWKTFLTVVDSTIDGWLADQEVPSPSQLRSILRVLRESDGVPRTPLDEFDRVAGLHTTEATPLAYRMRAFDGVPCRSIEHYMVQAVVEGFLRSLRPLSPEAQEQILFEAAERCREISGAPQPAAQA
;
A
#
# COMPACT_ATOMS: atom_id res chain seq x y z
N MET A 1 -23.49 25.28 -0.58
CA MET A 1 -22.85 23.95 -0.57
C MET A 1 -21.45 24.14 -1.12
N THR A 2 -20.42 24.09 -0.29
CA THR A 2 -19.03 24.12 -0.76
C THR A 2 -18.72 22.75 -1.33
N THR A 3 -18.46 22.67 -2.64
CA THR A 3 -17.98 21.45 -3.27
C THR A 3 -16.57 21.20 -2.73
N HIS A 4 -16.45 20.25 -1.80
CA HIS A 4 -15.13 19.80 -1.35
C HIS A 4 -14.42 19.17 -2.54
N VAL A 5 -13.33 19.79 -2.99
CA VAL A 5 -12.45 19.22 -4.01
C VAL A 5 -11.72 18.05 -3.38
N ARG A 6 -11.92 16.85 -3.92
CA ARG A 6 -11.22 15.64 -3.49
C ARG A 6 -9.75 15.72 -3.89
N SER A 7 -8.89 15.08 -3.13
CA SER A 7 -7.50 14.85 -3.50
C SER A 7 -7.40 13.83 -4.65
N LEU A 8 -6.25 13.82 -5.33
CA LEU A 8 -5.97 12.86 -6.39
C LEU A 8 -6.08 11.42 -5.88
N PHE A 9 -5.65 11.18 -4.64
CA PHE A 9 -5.74 9.87 -4.00
C PHE A 9 -7.18 9.43 -3.73
N ALA A 10 -8.00 10.30 -3.14
CA ALA A 10 -9.40 9.97 -2.87
C ALA A 10 -10.21 9.80 -4.16
N GLU A 11 -9.92 10.59 -5.18
CA GLU A 11 -10.51 10.42 -6.51
C GLU A 11 -10.11 9.08 -7.12
N ALA A 12 -8.82 8.74 -7.17
CA ALA A 12 -8.36 7.45 -7.67
C ALA A 12 -8.97 6.27 -6.91
N LEU A 13 -9.08 6.35 -5.58
CA LEU A 13 -9.79 5.35 -4.78
C LEU A 13 -11.27 5.24 -5.15
N CYS A 14 -11.96 6.38 -5.33
CA CYS A 14 -13.36 6.39 -5.74
C CYS A 14 -13.57 5.62 -7.04
N ARG A 15 -12.66 5.81 -8.01
CA ARG A 15 -12.69 5.08 -9.28
C ARG A 15 -12.45 3.58 -9.10
N LEU A 16 -11.53 3.18 -8.21
CA LEU A 16 -11.34 1.76 -7.89
C LEU A 16 -12.62 1.12 -7.31
N PHE A 17 -13.33 1.83 -6.43
CA PHE A 17 -14.55 1.30 -5.79
C PHE A 17 -15.77 1.32 -6.72
N ASP A 18 -15.94 2.37 -7.52
CA ASP A 18 -17.18 2.62 -8.25
C ASP A 18 -17.11 2.22 -9.74
N GLU A 19 -15.94 2.28 -10.38
CA GLU A 19 -15.79 2.03 -11.83
C GLU A 19 -15.33 0.61 -12.16
N THR A 20 -14.78 -0.15 -11.21
CA THR A 20 -14.28 -1.50 -11.48
C THR A 20 -15.39 -2.54 -11.61
N GLY A 21 -16.57 -2.26 -11.04
CA GLY A 21 -17.74 -3.14 -11.10
C GLY A 21 -17.58 -4.49 -10.40
N LEU A 22 -16.44 -4.76 -9.75
CA LEU A 22 -16.17 -6.05 -9.12
C LEU A 22 -17.08 -6.28 -7.90
N PHE A 23 -17.18 -5.25 -7.05
CA PHE A 23 -18.03 -5.23 -5.87
C PHE A 23 -18.71 -3.87 -5.77
N ASP A 24 -19.93 -3.86 -5.23
CA ASP A 24 -20.52 -2.62 -4.71
C ASP A 24 -19.85 -2.21 -3.38
N ARG A 25 -20.17 -1.01 -2.89
CA ARG A 25 -19.57 -0.49 -1.65
C ARG A 25 -19.91 -1.33 -0.42
N ALA A 26 -21.08 -1.98 -0.36
CA ALA A 26 -21.45 -2.82 0.78
C ALA A 26 -20.61 -4.11 0.81
N GLN A 27 -20.45 -4.74 -0.36
CA GLN A 27 -19.59 -5.90 -0.54
C GLN A 27 -18.13 -5.59 -0.21
N TRP A 28 -17.61 -4.42 -0.62
CA TRP A 28 -16.27 -3.97 -0.23
C TRP A 28 -16.11 -3.83 1.28
N LYS A 29 -17.10 -3.30 1.98
CA LYS A 29 -17.08 -3.18 3.45
C LYS A 29 -17.01 -4.54 4.12
N THR A 30 -17.82 -5.49 3.66
CA THR A 30 -17.80 -6.87 4.14
C THR A 30 -16.45 -7.52 3.88
N PHE A 31 -15.93 -7.41 2.66
CA PHE A 31 -14.64 -7.99 2.28
C PHE A 31 -13.49 -7.43 3.12
N LEU A 32 -13.45 -6.11 3.34
CA LEU A 32 -12.40 -5.46 4.12
C LEU A 32 -12.62 -5.52 5.64
N THR A 33 -13.77 -6.06 6.08
CA THR A 33 -14.18 -6.11 7.50
C THR A 33 -14.14 -4.72 8.16
N VAL A 34 -14.67 -3.70 7.47
CA VAL A 34 -14.73 -2.31 7.96
C VAL A 34 -16.17 -1.86 8.20
N VAL A 35 -16.36 -0.84 9.05
CA VAL A 35 -17.68 -0.26 9.32
C VAL A 35 -18.15 0.62 8.16
N ASP A 36 -19.45 0.92 8.14
CA ASP A 36 -20.11 1.60 7.02
C ASP A 36 -19.49 2.94 6.63
N SER A 37 -19.05 3.72 7.62
CA SER A 37 -18.50 5.06 7.38
C SER A 37 -17.04 5.05 6.92
N THR A 38 -16.33 3.93 7.02
CA THR A 38 -14.87 3.90 6.79
C THR A 38 -14.52 4.16 5.33
N ILE A 39 -15.18 3.49 4.38
CA ILE A 39 -14.93 3.72 2.94
C ILE A 39 -15.32 5.15 2.58
N ASP A 40 -16.47 5.62 3.05
CA ASP A 40 -16.91 6.99 2.77
C ASP A 40 -15.92 8.03 3.33
N GLY A 41 -15.31 7.76 4.49
CA GLY A 41 -14.23 8.56 5.06
C GLY A 41 -12.96 8.58 4.19
N TRP A 42 -12.58 7.45 3.58
CA TRP A 42 -11.47 7.40 2.62
C TRP A 42 -11.76 8.22 1.36
N LEU A 43 -12.97 8.07 0.81
CA LEU A 43 -13.40 8.77 -0.41
C LEU A 43 -13.63 10.28 -0.20
N ALA A 44 -13.75 10.71 1.05
CA ALA A 44 -13.93 12.11 1.46
C ALA A 44 -12.64 12.75 2.00
N ASP A 45 -11.47 12.11 1.86
CA ASP A 45 -10.18 12.59 2.40
C ASP A 45 -10.19 12.85 3.92
N GLN A 46 -10.96 12.07 4.68
CA GLN A 46 -11.01 12.17 6.14
C GLN A 46 -10.06 11.17 6.81
N GLU A 47 -9.84 10.05 6.16
CA GLU A 47 -8.99 8.95 6.63
C GLU A 47 -8.20 8.33 5.48
N VAL A 48 -7.12 7.62 5.82
CA VAL A 48 -6.30 6.89 4.86
C VAL A 48 -6.50 5.39 5.15
N PRO A 49 -6.83 4.56 4.14
CA PRO A 49 -6.88 3.12 4.34
C PRO A 49 -5.51 2.60 4.77
N SER A 50 -5.46 1.64 5.68
CA SER A 50 -4.19 1.03 6.10
C SER A 50 -3.44 0.41 4.90
N PRO A 51 -2.10 0.24 4.99
CA PRO A 51 -1.33 -0.37 3.90
C PRO A 51 -1.87 -1.75 3.48
N SER A 52 -2.27 -2.56 4.47
CA SER A 52 -2.84 -3.89 4.25
C SER A 52 -4.19 -3.85 3.52
N GLN A 53 -5.03 -2.85 3.81
CA GLN A 53 -6.32 -2.67 3.13
C GLN A 53 -6.10 -2.26 1.67
N LEU A 54 -5.25 -1.26 1.40
CA LEU A 54 -4.91 -0.85 0.03
C LEU A 54 -4.37 -2.02 -0.79
N ARG A 55 -3.43 -2.79 -0.24
CA ARG A 55 -2.90 -3.98 -0.91
C ARG A 55 -3.99 -5.02 -1.18
N SER A 56 -4.89 -5.25 -0.23
CA SER A 56 -5.98 -6.22 -0.39
C SER A 56 -6.93 -5.81 -1.51
N ILE A 57 -7.29 -4.53 -1.59
CA ILE A 57 -8.11 -3.96 -2.67
C ILE A 57 -7.42 -4.19 -4.02
N LEU A 58 -6.18 -3.74 -4.17
CA LEU A 58 -5.45 -3.85 -5.43
C LEU A 58 -5.20 -5.29 -5.85
N ARG A 59 -4.89 -6.17 -4.89
CA ARG A 59 -4.69 -7.60 -5.17
C ARG A 59 -5.96 -8.22 -5.75
N VAL A 60 -7.10 -8.04 -5.07
CA VAL A 60 -8.37 -8.60 -5.52
C VAL A 60 -8.76 -8.05 -6.90
N LEU A 61 -8.61 -6.73 -7.12
CA LEU A 61 -8.90 -6.13 -8.42
C LEU A 61 -7.99 -6.65 -9.54
N ARG A 62 -6.68 -6.83 -9.27
CA ARG A 62 -5.71 -7.31 -10.28
C ARG A 62 -5.83 -8.79 -10.58
N GLU A 63 -6.27 -9.59 -9.60
CA GLU A 63 -6.43 -11.04 -9.73
C GLU A 63 -7.81 -11.45 -10.25
N SER A 64 -8.77 -10.52 -10.34
CA SER A 64 -10.13 -10.80 -10.82
C SER A 64 -10.25 -10.61 -12.33
N ASP A 65 -10.87 -11.58 -12.99
CA ASP A 65 -11.22 -11.49 -14.41
C ASP A 65 -12.27 -10.41 -14.66
N GLY A 66 -12.17 -9.72 -15.80
CA GLY A 66 -13.15 -8.74 -16.25
C GLY A 66 -13.06 -7.36 -15.58
N VAL A 67 -12.12 -7.13 -14.66
CA VAL A 67 -11.88 -5.81 -14.06
C VAL A 67 -11.26 -4.86 -15.10
N PRO A 68 -11.84 -3.67 -15.34
CA PRO A 68 -11.25 -2.66 -16.22
C PRO A 68 -9.87 -2.22 -15.73
N ARG A 69 -8.90 -2.09 -16.64
CA ARG A 69 -7.54 -1.65 -16.29
C ARG A 69 -7.45 -0.16 -16.01
N THR A 70 -8.28 0.66 -16.64
CA THR A 70 -8.17 2.13 -16.55
C THR A 70 -8.18 2.68 -15.11
N PRO A 71 -9.07 2.24 -14.19
CA PRO A 71 -9.01 2.68 -12.80
C PRO A 71 -7.74 2.23 -12.07
N LEU A 72 -7.21 1.05 -12.40
CA LEU A 72 -5.96 0.52 -11.83
C LEU A 72 -4.76 1.33 -12.31
N ASP A 73 -4.66 1.60 -13.62
CA ASP A 73 -3.57 2.37 -14.20
C ASP A 73 -3.54 3.80 -13.65
N GLU A 74 -4.71 4.42 -13.45
CA GLU A 74 -4.82 5.74 -12.83
C GLU A 74 -4.42 5.73 -11.35
N PHE A 75 -4.84 4.71 -10.61
CA PHE A 75 -4.40 4.55 -9.23
C PHE A 75 -2.88 4.37 -9.14
N ASP A 76 -2.29 3.54 -10.01
CA ASP A 76 -0.84 3.31 -10.05
C ASP A 76 -0.08 4.60 -10.37
N ARG A 77 -0.59 5.40 -11.31
CA ARG A 77 -0.05 6.73 -11.62
C ARG A 77 -0.05 7.64 -10.39
N VAL A 78 -1.16 7.73 -9.67
CA VAL A 78 -1.27 8.55 -8.44
C VAL A 78 -0.41 7.96 -7.32
N ALA A 79 -0.32 6.64 -7.22
CA ALA A 79 0.40 5.98 -6.15
C ALA A 79 1.92 6.21 -6.21
N GLY A 80 2.45 6.43 -7.41
CA GLY A 80 3.85 6.80 -7.65
C GLY A 80 4.19 8.28 -7.39
N LEU A 81 3.20 9.15 -7.18
CA LEU A 81 3.44 10.56 -6.84
C LEU A 81 4.02 10.73 -5.43
N HIS A 82 4.56 11.91 -5.15
CA HIS A 82 4.92 12.24 -3.78
C HIS A 82 3.66 12.30 -2.91
N THR A 83 3.68 11.76 -1.67
CA THR A 83 2.46 11.67 -0.84
C THR A 83 1.78 13.02 -0.61
N THR A 84 2.55 14.09 -0.45
CA THR A 84 2.05 15.46 -0.29
C THR A 84 1.39 16.03 -1.54
N GLU A 85 1.69 15.49 -2.71
CA GLU A 85 1.03 15.84 -3.98
C GLU A 85 -0.25 15.04 -4.19
N ALA A 86 -0.27 13.78 -3.70
CA ALA A 86 -1.41 12.88 -3.87
C ALA A 86 -2.55 13.15 -2.89
N THR A 87 -2.25 13.50 -1.62
CA THR A 87 -3.26 13.67 -0.57
C THR A 87 -2.87 14.69 0.51
N PRO A 88 -3.81 15.48 1.06
CA PRO A 88 -3.56 16.33 2.23
C PRO A 88 -3.28 15.52 3.51
N LEU A 89 -3.59 14.22 3.52
CA LEU A 89 -3.37 13.34 4.67
C LEU A 89 -1.98 12.68 4.68
N ALA A 90 -1.02 13.17 3.89
CA ALA A 90 0.33 12.61 3.80
C ALA A 90 1.01 12.39 5.17
N TYR A 91 0.73 13.25 6.16
CA TYR A 91 1.27 13.13 7.52
C TYR A 91 0.87 11.84 8.27
N ARG A 92 -0.21 11.16 7.82
CA ARG A 92 -0.67 9.87 8.33
C ARG A 92 0.02 8.67 7.66
N MET A 93 0.68 8.89 6.53
CA MET A 93 1.42 7.86 5.80
C MET A 93 2.88 7.85 6.27
N ARG A 94 3.17 7.09 7.33
CA ARG A 94 4.51 7.00 7.93
C ARG A 94 5.07 5.58 7.81
N ALA A 95 6.33 5.50 7.39
CA ALA A 95 7.17 4.31 7.35
C ALA A 95 7.40 3.72 8.75
N PHE A 96 7.98 2.53 8.81
CA PHE A 96 8.18 1.76 10.05
C PHE A 96 9.08 2.49 11.08
N ASP A 97 10.01 3.31 10.59
CA ASP A 97 10.92 4.15 11.38
C ASP A 97 10.30 5.52 11.75
N GLY A 98 9.01 5.73 11.45
CA GLY A 98 8.29 6.99 11.69
C GLY A 98 8.55 8.06 10.63
N VAL A 99 9.38 7.78 9.60
CA VAL A 99 9.68 8.72 8.52
C VAL A 99 8.48 8.81 7.57
N PRO A 100 8.12 10.01 7.07
CA PRO A 100 7.04 10.13 6.08
C PRO A 100 7.31 9.29 4.82
N CYS A 101 6.28 8.58 4.35
CA CYS A 101 6.38 7.83 3.10
C CYS A 101 6.53 8.79 1.92
N ARG A 102 7.51 8.51 1.06
CA ARG A 102 7.74 9.27 -0.18
C ARG A 102 6.57 9.18 -1.14
N SER A 103 5.97 7.99 -1.28
CA SER A 103 4.84 7.73 -2.17
C SER A 103 3.81 6.80 -1.51
N ILE A 104 2.63 6.65 -2.10
CA ILE A 104 1.62 5.69 -1.63
C ILE A 104 2.11 4.26 -1.89
N GLU A 105 2.86 4.02 -2.98
CA GLU A 105 3.53 2.74 -3.20
C GLU A 105 4.45 2.38 -2.03
N HIS A 106 5.29 3.31 -1.57
CA HIS A 106 6.15 3.11 -0.40
C HIS A 106 5.32 2.82 0.85
N TYR A 107 4.22 3.56 1.06
CA TYR A 107 3.29 3.28 2.17
C TYR A 107 2.72 1.85 2.11
N MET A 108 2.32 1.38 0.93
CA MET A 108 1.80 0.01 0.75
C MET A 108 2.85 -1.07 1.00
N VAL A 109 4.14 -0.83 0.73
CA VAL A 109 5.21 -1.81 0.99
C VAL A 109 5.32 -2.16 2.47
N GLN A 110 4.94 -1.26 3.39
CA GLN A 110 5.02 -1.51 4.83
C GLN A 110 4.30 -2.78 5.27
N ALA A 111 3.09 -3.05 4.74
CA ALA A 111 2.35 -4.25 5.08
C ALA A 111 3.10 -5.54 4.71
N VAL A 112 3.90 -5.51 3.64
CA VAL A 112 4.73 -6.65 3.23
C VAL A 112 5.88 -6.84 4.20
N VAL A 113 6.56 -5.75 4.55
CA VAL A 113 7.67 -5.78 5.50
C VAL A 113 7.21 -6.27 6.86
N GLU A 114 6.10 -5.74 7.38
CA GLU A 114 5.51 -6.18 8.64
C GLU A 114 5.07 -7.64 8.61
N GLY A 115 4.45 -8.08 7.51
CA GLY A 115 4.07 -9.47 7.30
C GLY A 115 5.29 -10.39 7.31
N PHE A 116 6.34 -10.04 6.57
CA PHE A 116 7.60 -10.75 6.52
C PHE A 116 8.25 -10.86 7.91
N LEU A 117 8.40 -9.74 8.64
CA LEU A 117 8.98 -9.74 9.98
C LEU A 117 8.14 -10.57 10.97
N ARG A 118 6.82 -10.55 10.85
CA ARG A 118 5.93 -11.40 11.67
C ARG A 118 6.15 -12.88 11.38
N SER A 119 6.33 -13.24 10.11
CA SER A 119 6.62 -14.61 9.68
C SER A 119 8.00 -15.11 10.14
N LEU A 120 8.95 -14.21 10.40
CA LEU A 120 10.26 -14.57 10.96
C LEU A 120 10.20 -14.90 12.46
N ARG A 121 9.32 -14.24 13.23
CA ARG A 121 9.25 -14.39 14.71
C ARG A 121 9.20 -15.83 15.24
N PRO A 122 8.46 -16.79 14.65
CA PRO A 122 8.41 -18.15 15.17
C PRO A 122 9.66 -19.00 14.86
N LEU A 123 10.56 -18.52 14.00
CA LEU A 123 11.76 -19.26 13.61
C LEU A 123 12.86 -19.16 14.68
N SER A 124 13.83 -20.09 14.67
CA SER A 124 15.00 -19.98 15.57
C SER A 124 15.83 -18.73 15.22
N PRO A 125 16.56 -18.13 16.18
CA PRO A 125 17.41 -16.98 15.92
C PRO A 125 18.38 -17.17 14.75
N GLU A 126 18.97 -18.36 14.62
CA GLU A 126 19.91 -18.71 13.55
C GLU A 126 19.23 -18.69 12.17
N ALA A 127 18.01 -19.23 12.09
CA ALA A 127 17.23 -19.20 10.85
C ALA A 127 16.77 -17.78 10.50
N GLN A 128 16.39 -16.97 11.50
CA GLN A 128 16.05 -15.56 11.27
C GLN A 128 17.25 -14.79 10.72
N GLU A 129 18.42 -14.95 11.33
CA GLU A 129 19.67 -14.31 10.91
C GLU A 129 20.03 -14.70 9.48
N GLN A 130 20.02 -16.00 9.16
CA GLN A 130 20.31 -16.50 7.81
C GLN A 130 19.38 -15.87 6.77
N ILE A 131 18.05 -15.89 7.00
CA ILE A 131 17.08 -15.32 6.05
C ILE A 131 17.29 -13.81 5.87
N LEU A 132 17.58 -13.08 6.95
CA LEU A 132 17.86 -11.65 6.88
C LEU A 132 19.13 -11.35 6.09
N PHE A 133 20.18 -12.16 6.25
CA PHE A 133 21.41 -12.04 5.46
C PHE A 133 21.16 -12.31 3.98
N GLU A 134 20.45 -13.40 3.64
CA GLU A 134 20.10 -13.74 2.26
C GLU A 134 19.25 -12.64 1.61
N ALA A 135 18.25 -12.10 2.33
CA ALA A 135 17.45 -10.99 1.86
C ALA A 135 18.29 -9.72 1.64
N ALA A 136 19.25 -9.43 2.53
CA ALA A 136 20.14 -8.28 2.40
C ALA A 136 21.10 -8.40 1.21
N GLU A 137 21.67 -9.57 0.96
CA GLU A 137 22.47 -9.85 -0.25
C GLU A 137 21.62 -9.63 -1.50
N ARG A 138 20.41 -10.19 -1.53
CA ARG A 138 19.52 -10.02 -2.69
C ARG A 138 19.17 -8.56 -2.95
N CYS A 139 18.97 -7.75 -1.91
CA CYS A 139 18.77 -6.31 -2.04
C CYS A 139 20.00 -5.59 -2.64
N ARG A 140 21.22 -6.00 -2.26
CA ARG A 140 22.46 -5.46 -2.85
C ARG A 140 22.55 -5.76 -4.34
N GLU A 141 22.27 -7.00 -4.74
CA GLU A 141 22.28 -7.42 -6.14
C GLU A 141 21.31 -6.60 -7.00
N ILE A 142 20.07 -6.41 -6.50
CA ILE A 142 19.04 -5.65 -7.23
C ILE A 142 19.39 -4.16 -7.31
N SER A 143 19.95 -3.59 -6.25
CA SER A 143 20.31 -2.17 -6.21
C SER A 143 21.61 -1.82 -6.95
N GLY A 144 22.39 -2.84 -7.36
CA GLY A 144 23.71 -2.64 -7.95
C GLY A 144 24.74 -2.06 -6.95
N ALA A 145 24.47 -2.17 -5.64
CA ALA A 145 25.37 -1.67 -4.62
C ALA A 145 26.62 -2.57 -4.49
N PRO A 146 27.83 -2.02 -4.34
CA PRO A 146 29.05 -2.80 -4.22
C PRO A 146 29.03 -3.70 -2.98
N GLN A 147 29.51 -4.93 -3.13
CA GLN A 147 29.66 -5.88 -2.01
C GLN A 147 30.67 -5.33 -0.99
N PRO A 148 30.38 -5.39 0.33
CA PRO A 148 31.40 -5.08 1.32
C PRO A 148 32.56 -6.06 1.15
N ALA A 149 33.79 -5.54 1.11
CA ALA A 149 34.98 -6.36 1.00
C ALA A 149 35.00 -7.38 2.17
N ALA A 150 35.19 -8.66 1.84
CA ALA A 150 35.30 -9.70 2.85
C ALA A 150 36.33 -9.29 3.89
N GLN A 151 35.91 -9.18 5.15
CA GLN A 151 36.85 -8.97 6.26
C GLN A 151 37.65 -10.25 6.40
N ALA A 152 38.93 -10.19 6.00
CA ALA A 152 39.91 -11.26 6.12
C ALA A 152 40.41 -11.42 7.55
#